data_AF-A0A8D8CRD9-F1
#
_entry.id   AF-A0A8D8CRD9-F1
#
_cell.length_a   1.000
_cell.length_b   1.000
_cell.length_c   1.000
_cell.angle_alpha   90.00
_cell.angle_beta   90.00
_cell.angle_gamma   90.00
#
_symmetry.space_group_name_H-M   'P 1'
#
loop_
_entity.id
_entity.type
_entity.pdbx_description
1 polymer ?
#
loop_
_entity_poly.entity_id
_entity_poly.type
_entity_poly.pdbx_seq_one_letter_code
_entity_poly.pdbx_strand_id
1 'polypeptide(L)'
;MRPKFKNLSIYLTFNLPNMDNSYDLALTAYALSLLPDRQISKPFLDKLIEKSTYDEATGTRHWNTASYGVETAGYAVLSYIAHDMIVDATPIVRWLTTHRYGEGGYRSTQDTFVGLKALAQYAAKASYHNND
;
A
#
# COMPACT_ATOMS: atom_id res chain seq x y z
N MET A 1 -12.08 1.84 -20.86
CA MET A 1 -11.83 2.74 -19.70
C MET A 1 -12.65 4.02 -19.88
N ARG A 2 -13.31 4.56 -18.84
CA ARG A 2 -14.06 5.84 -18.99
C ARG A 2 -13.07 6.98 -19.27
N PRO A 3 -13.39 7.97 -20.12
CA PRO A 3 -12.45 9.01 -20.58
C PRO A 3 -11.71 9.75 -19.45
N LYS A 4 -12.41 10.05 -18.34
CA LYS A 4 -11.83 10.74 -17.17
C LYS A 4 -10.68 9.97 -16.52
N PHE A 5 -10.74 8.64 -16.46
CA PHE A 5 -9.68 7.85 -15.83
C PHE A 5 -8.45 7.68 -16.72
N LYS A 6 -8.62 7.74 -18.05
CA LYS A 6 -7.52 7.68 -19.02
C LYS A 6 -6.64 8.94 -18.93
N ASN A 7 -7.26 10.11 -18.80
CA ASN A 7 -6.51 11.36 -18.66
C ASN A 7 -5.74 11.41 -17.33
N LEU A 8 -6.35 10.89 -16.26
CA LEU A 8 -5.71 10.80 -14.94
C LEU A 8 -4.50 9.85 -14.96
N SER A 9 -4.63 8.65 -15.54
CA SER A 9 -3.52 7.70 -15.60
C SER A 9 -2.33 8.25 -16.41
N ILE A 10 -2.60 8.95 -17.51
CA ILE A 10 -1.55 9.61 -18.32
C ILE A 10 -0.85 10.70 -17.50
N TYR A 11 -1.61 11.57 -16.82
CA TYR A 11 -1.04 12.63 -16.00
C TYR A 11 -0.16 12.10 -14.87
N LEU A 12 -0.64 11.09 -14.13
CA LEU A 12 0.12 10.49 -13.03
C LEU A 12 1.39 9.81 -13.53
N THR A 13 1.31 9.08 -14.65
CA THR A 13 2.48 8.41 -15.25
C THR A 13 3.53 9.40 -15.72
N PHE A 14 3.11 10.51 -16.33
CA PHE A 14 4.01 11.59 -16.76
C PHE A 14 4.72 12.25 -15.57
N ASN A 15 4.04 12.36 -14.43
CA ASN A 15 4.58 13.01 -13.23
C ASN A 15 5.35 12.06 -12.29
N LEU A 16 5.37 10.75 -12.55
CA LEU A 16 6.06 9.76 -11.72
C LEU A 16 7.52 10.13 -11.35
N PRO A 17 8.37 10.61 -12.30
CA PRO A 17 9.75 10.97 -11.96
C PRO A 17 9.85 12.01 -10.84
N ASN A 18 8.91 12.97 -10.81
CA ASN A 18 8.89 14.07 -9.85
C ASN A 18 8.11 13.75 -8.56
N MET A 19 7.46 12.59 -8.48
CA MET A 19 6.67 12.20 -7.32
C MET A 19 7.57 11.60 -6.25
N ASP A 20 7.91 12.40 -5.23
CA ASP A 20 8.85 11.99 -4.17
C ASP A 20 8.21 11.77 -2.80
N ASN A 21 6.94 12.11 -2.63
CA ASN A 21 6.21 11.84 -1.39
C ASN A 21 5.73 10.38 -1.39
N SER A 22 6.13 9.61 -0.36
CA SER A 22 5.73 8.21 -0.22
C SER A 22 4.21 8.03 -0.06
N TYR A 23 3.52 8.98 0.55
CA TYR A 23 2.07 8.95 0.66
C TYR A 23 1.40 9.06 -0.73
N ASP A 24 1.84 10.02 -1.54
CA ASP A 24 1.31 10.23 -2.88
C ASP A 24 1.60 9.03 -3.80
N LEU A 25 2.79 8.43 -3.67
CA LEU A 25 3.16 7.20 -4.37
C LEU A 25 2.26 6.04 -3.97
N ALA A 26 1.98 5.85 -2.68
CA ALA A 26 1.14 4.76 -2.18
C ALA A 26 -0.32 4.91 -2.61
N LEU A 27 -0.88 6.11 -2.48
CA LEU A 27 -2.24 6.40 -2.93
C LEU A 27 -2.38 6.21 -4.44
N THR A 28 -1.39 6.68 -5.21
CA THR A 28 -1.36 6.54 -6.67
C THR A 28 -1.22 5.09 -7.11
N ALA A 29 -0.29 4.34 -6.50
CA ALA A 29 -0.12 2.91 -6.75
C ALA A 29 -1.43 2.16 -6.52
N TYR A 30 -2.09 2.41 -5.38
CA TYR A 30 -3.36 1.76 -5.09
C TYR A 30 -4.46 2.17 -6.07
N ALA A 31 -4.66 3.47 -6.31
CA ALA A 31 -5.69 3.96 -7.22
C ALA A 31 -5.54 3.40 -8.64
N LEU A 32 -4.31 3.33 -9.16
CA LEU A 32 -4.03 2.77 -10.48
C LEU A 32 -4.16 1.25 -10.51
N SER A 33 -3.87 0.55 -9.40
CA SER A 33 -4.03 -0.90 -9.31
C SER A 33 -5.49 -1.36 -9.40
N LEU A 34 -6.45 -0.46 -9.17
CA LEU A 34 -7.89 -0.72 -9.30
C LEU A 34 -8.40 -0.57 -10.74
N LEU A 35 -7.56 -0.13 -11.68
CA LEU A 35 -7.92 -0.01 -13.09
C LEU A 35 -7.87 -1.36 -13.80
N PRO A 36 -8.52 -1.50 -14.98
CA PRO A 36 -8.43 -2.74 -15.76
C PRO A 36 -6.99 -3.11 -16.14
N ASP A 37 -6.17 -2.10 -16.46
CA ASP A 37 -4.74 -2.26 -16.68
C ASP A 37 -3.98 -1.93 -15.40
N ARG A 38 -3.79 -2.94 -14.55
CA ARG A 38 -3.13 -2.81 -13.25
C ARG A 38 -1.64 -2.53 -13.39
N GLN A 39 -1.01 -2.89 -14.52
CA GLN A 39 0.44 -2.80 -14.70
C GLN A 39 0.94 -1.34 -14.68
N ILE A 40 0.08 -0.39 -15.04
CA ILE A 40 0.36 1.06 -14.94
C ILE A 40 0.76 1.46 -13.51
N SER A 41 0.26 0.76 -12.49
CA SER A 41 0.58 1.06 -11.09
C SER A 41 1.93 0.52 -10.60
N LYS A 42 2.51 -0.48 -11.28
CA LYS A 42 3.71 -1.19 -10.80
C LYS A 42 4.92 -0.26 -10.59
N PRO A 43 5.23 0.70 -11.50
CA PRO A 43 6.33 1.63 -11.28
C PRO A 43 6.17 2.53 -10.04
N PHE A 44 4.93 2.87 -9.68
CA PHE A 44 4.65 3.65 -8.48
C PHE A 44 4.86 2.83 -7.21
N LEU A 45 4.42 1.57 -7.24
CA LEU A 45 4.66 0.63 -6.14
C LEU A 45 6.15 0.36 -5.96
N ASP A 46 6.91 0.21 -7.04
CA ASP A 46 8.35 -0.05 -6.97
C ASP A 46 9.10 1.16 -6.39
N LYS A 47 8.84 2.38 -6.90
CA LYS A 47 9.41 3.61 -6.33
C LYS A 47 9.00 3.82 -4.87
N LEU A 48 7.77 3.44 -4.49
CA LEU A 48 7.34 3.49 -3.09
C LEU A 48 8.18 2.56 -2.19
N ILE A 49 8.45 1.34 -2.66
CA ILE A 49 9.20 0.32 -1.91
C ILE A 49 10.67 0.68 -1.80
N GLU A 50 11.27 1.27 -2.84
CA GLU A 50 12.62 1.86 -2.78
C GLU A 50 12.76 2.91 -1.67
N LYS A 51 11.68 3.62 -1.36
CA LYS A 51 11.64 4.66 -0.32
C LYS A 51 11.26 4.15 1.08
N SER A 52 11.14 2.84 1.25
CA SER A 52 10.77 2.25 2.53
C SER A 52 12.00 1.90 3.37
N THR A 53 11.82 1.87 4.69
CA THR A 53 12.78 1.31 5.63
C THR A 53 12.45 -0.15 5.87
N TYR A 54 13.45 -1.02 5.73
CA TYR A 54 13.35 -2.42 6.15
C TYR A 54 14.16 -2.62 7.42
N ASP A 55 13.51 -3.16 8.45
CA ASP A 55 14.13 -3.52 9.72
C ASP A 55 14.34 -5.04 9.76
N GLU A 56 15.60 -5.46 9.60
CA GLU A 56 16.02 -6.86 9.62
C GLU A 56 15.74 -7.55 10.95
N ALA A 57 15.83 -6.82 12.08
CA ALA A 57 15.67 -7.41 13.40
C ALA A 57 14.22 -7.83 13.67
N THR A 58 13.26 -7.04 13.17
CA THR A 58 11.83 -7.32 13.32
C THR A 58 11.21 -7.96 12.07
N GLY A 59 11.94 -7.99 10.95
CA GLY A 59 11.45 -8.42 9.64
C GLY A 59 10.26 -7.58 9.17
N THR A 60 10.31 -6.26 9.41
CA THR A 60 9.22 -5.32 9.11
C THR A 60 9.63 -4.30 8.06
N ARG A 61 8.65 -3.82 7.29
CA ARG A 61 8.83 -2.76 6.28
C ARG A 61 7.88 -1.60 6.54
N HIS A 62 8.39 -0.37 6.50
CA HIS A 62 7.59 0.81 6.83
C HIS A 62 8.07 2.09 6.14
N TRP A 63 7.27 3.15 6.29
CA TRP A 63 7.58 4.50 5.86
C TRP A 63 7.54 5.45 7.07
N ASN A 64 7.97 6.69 6.87
CA ASN A 64 8.08 7.70 7.94
C ASN A 64 6.83 7.72 8.85
N THR A 65 7.06 7.41 10.13
CA THR A 65 6.03 7.22 11.16
C THR A 65 5.45 8.52 11.69
N ALA A 66 6.07 9.67 11.39
CA ALA A 66 5.70 10.95 11.96
C ALA A 66 4.46 11.60 11.33
N SER A 67 4.09 11.25 10.09
CA SER A 67 3.08 12.03 9.36
C SER A 67 1.99 11.22 8.65
N TYR A 68 2.27 10.05 8.03
CA TYR A 68 1.25 9.25 7.32
C TYR A 68 1.66 7.76 7.18
N GLY A 69 2.48 7.24 8.11
CA GLY A 69 3.12 5.94 7.96
C GLY A 69 2.13 4.77 7.85
N VAL A 70 1.04 4.81 8.62
CA VAL A 70 0.01 3.75 8.63
C VAL A 70 -0.80 3.77 7.34
N GLU A 71 -1.33 4.92 6.95
CA GLU A 71 -2.08 5.02 5.70
C GLU A 71 -1.22 4.65 4.48
N THR A 72 0.04 5.12 4.43
CA THR A 72 1.00 4.75 3.38
C THR A 72 1.22 3.23 3.33
N ALA A 73 1.47 2.61 4.48
CA ALA A 73 1.67 1.17 4.58
C ALA A 73 0.41 0.38 4.19
N GLY A 74 -0.77 0.84 4.57
CA GLY A 74 -2.04 0.21 4.21
C GLY A 74 -2.30 0.26 2.70
N TYR A 75 -2.06 1.40 2.04
CA TYR A 75 -2.15 1.47 0.58
C TYR A 75 -1.09 0.61 -0.13
N ALA A 76 0.12 0.49 0.42
CA ALA A 76 1.13 -0.42 -0.11
C ALA A 76 0.66 -1.90 -0.06
N VAL A 77 0.11 -2.34 1.07
CA VAL A 77 -0.46 -3.70 1.22
C VAL A 77 -1.61 -3.92 0.24
N LEU A 78 -2.54 -2.97 0.14
CA LEU A 78 -3.66 -3.07 -0.79
C LEU A 78 -3.20 -3.12 -2.25
N SER A 79 -2.14 -2.40 -2.60
CA SER A 79 -1.52 -2.45 -3.94
C SER A 79 -0.90 -3.81 -4.22
N TYR A 80 -0.14 -4.38 -3.29
CA TYR A 80 0.40 -5.72 -3.42
C TYR A 80 -0.70 -6.78 -3.59
N ILE A 81 -1.78 -6.70 -2.82
CA ILE A 81 -2.94 -7.59 -2.96
C ILE A 81 -3.60 -7.44 -4.34
N ALA A 82 -3.71 -6.22 -4.87
CA ALA A 82 -4.26 -5.97 -6.20
C ALA A 82 -3.38 -6.54 -7.34
N HIS A 83 -2.11 -6.82 -7.07
CA HIS A 83 -1.20 -7.52 -7.98
C HIS A 83 -1.03 -9.01 -7.66
N ASP A 84 -1.84 -9.54 -6.73
CA ASP A 84 -1.73 -10.92 -6.22
C ASP A 84 -0.33 -11.27 -5.65
N MET A 85 0.42 -10.24 -5.22
CA MET A 85 1.75 -10.33 -4.61
C MET A 85 1.65 -10.36 -3.08
N ILE A 86 0.89 -11.31 -2.54
CA ILE A 86 0.56 -11.33 -1.10
C ILE A 86 1.80 -11.54 -0.22
N VAL A 87 2.74 -12.39 -0.65
CA VAL A 87 3.95 -12.70 0.13
C VAL A 87 4.79 -11.45 0.36
N ASP A 88 4.94 -10.60 -0.65
CA ASP A 88 5.69 -9.34 -0.58
C ASP A 88 5.06 -8.31 0.38
N ALA A 89 3.75 -8.41 0.64
CA ALA A 89 3.06 -7.56 1.61
C ALA A 89 3.34 -7.96 3.07
N THR A 90 3.84 -9.18 3.33
CA THR A 90 4.00 -9.74 4.68
C THR A 90 4.79 -8.82 5.63
N PRO A 91 5.96 -8.26 5.25
CA PRO A 91 6.73 -7.41 6.16
C PRO A 91 6.01 -6.10 6.52
N ILE A 92 5.17 -5.58 5.62
CA ILE A 92 4.40 -4.36 5.84
C ILE A 92 3.21 -4.68 6.77
N VAL A 93 2.57 -5.83 6.57
CA VAL A 93 1.49 -6.30 7.46
C VAL A 93 2.01 -6.52 8.87
N ARG A 94 3.18 -7.15 9.04
CA ARG A 94 3.82 -7.28 10.36
C ARG A 94 4.00 -5.91 11.03
N TRP A 95 4.50 -4.93 10.29
CA TRP A 95 4.62 -3.57 10.81
C TRP A 95 3.28 -2.95 11.21
N LEU A 96 2.25 -3.05 10.36
CA LEU A 96 0.91 -2.54 10.67
C LEU A 96 0.33 -3.17 11.94
N THR A 97 0.58 -4.46 12.17
CA THR A 97 0.06 -5.16 13.36
C THR A 97 0.69 -4.69 14.67
N THR A 98 1.94 -4.21 14.65
CA THR A 98 2.65 -3.67 15.82
C THR A 98 2.35 -2.20 16.09
N HIS A 99 1.80 -1.48 15.11
CA HIS A 99 1.50 -0.04 15.20
C HIS A 99 0.01 0.25 15.49
N ARG A 100 -0.77 -0.75 15.88
CA ARG A 100 -2.13 -0.56 16.41
C ARG A 100 -2.03 0.14 17.77
N TYR A 101 -2.69 1.30 17.94
CA TYR A 101 -2.84 1.89 19.27
C TYR A 101 -3.73 0.99 20.14
N GLY A 102 -3.52 1.00 21.47
CA GLY A 102 -4.04 0.02 22.43
C GLY A 102 -5.56 -0.23 22.46
N GLU A 103 -6.35 0.55 21.73
CA GLU A 103 -7.80 0.40 21.55
C GLU A 103 -8.18 -0.26 20.20
N GLY A 104 -7.20 -0.73 19.40
CA GLY A 104 -7.42 -1.32 18.07
C GLY A 104 -7.54 -0.31 16.92
N GLY A 105 -7.36 0.99 17.20
CA GLY A 105 -7.35 2.08 16.22
C GLY A 105 -5.95 2.62 15.89
N TYR A 106 -5.89 3.63 15.02
CA TYR A 106 -4.68 4.40 14.71
C TYR A 106 -4.91 5.90 14.95
N ARG A 107 -3.84 6.72 14.90
CA ARG A 107 -3.89 8.16 15.30
C ARG A 107 -4.95 8.99 14.58
N SER A 108 -5.31 8.63 13.34
CA SER A 108 -6.35 9.30 12.57
C SER A 108 -7.42 8.33 12.06
N THR A 109 -8.58 8.85 11.68
CA THR A 109 -9.68 8.08 11.08
C THR A 109 -9.25 7.41 9.78
N GLN A 110 -8.44 8.07 8.94
CA GLN A 110 -7.96 7.50 7.68
C GLN A 110 -6.95 6.38 7.92
N ASP A 111 -6.01 6.56 8.85
CA ASP A 111 -5.11 5.48 9.27
C ASP A 111 -5.90 4.25 9.76
N THR A 112 -6.98 4.49 10.52
CA THR A 112 -7.85 3.42 11.02
C THR A 112 -8.57 2.69 9.90
N PHE A 113 -9.22 3.43 9.01
CA PHE A 113 -9.96 2.82 7.90
C PHE A 113 -9.03 2.04 6.95
N VAL A 114 -7.93 2.66 6.51
CA VAL A 114 -7.02 2.07 5.52
C VAL A 114 -6.22 0.92 6.13
N GLY A 115 -5.73 1.06 7.36
CA GLY A 115 -5.02 0.01 8.08
C GLY A 115 -5.89 -1.23 8.31
N LEU A 116 -7.11 -1.07 8.82
CA LEU A 116 -8.02 -2.19 9.05
C LEU A 116 -8.45 -2.86 7.73
N LYS A 117 -8.74 -2.08 6.70
CA LYS A 117 -9.08 -2.62 5.37
C LYS A 117 -7.93 -3.45 4.80
N ALA A 118 -6.69 -2.96 4.90
CA ALA A 118 -5.51 -3.69 4.45
C ALA A 118 -5.32 -5.02 5.19
N LEU A 119 -5.40 -5.00 6.52
CA LEU A 119 -5.26 -6.20 7.35
C LEU A 119 -6.37 -7.23 7.08
N ALA A 120 -7.61 -6.77 6.95
CA ALA A 120 -8.75 -7.65 6.66
C ALA A 120 -8.63 -8.32 5.29
N GLN A 121 -8.27 -7.57 4.25
CA GLN A 121 -8.11 -8.13 2.91
C GLN A 121 -6.91 -9.08 2.83
N TYR A 122 -5.81 -8.74 3.50
CA TYR A 122 -4.66 -9.63 3.61
C TYR A 122 -5.03 -10.96 4.27
N ALA A 123 -5.69 -10.91 5.43
CA ALA A 123 -6.11 -12.11 6.15
C ALA A 123 -7.05 -13.00 5.32
N ALA A 124 -8.01 -12.38 4.61
CA ALA A 124 -8.90 -13.11 3.70
C ALA A 124 -8.11 -13.84 2.60
N LYS A 125 -7.24 -13.13 1.88
CA LYS A 125 -6.45 -13.73 0.78
C LYS A 125 -5.43 -14.77 1.26
N ALA A 126 -4.77 -14.54 2.39
CA ALA A 126 -3.82 -15.50 2.97
C ALA A 126 -4.50 -16.80 3.39
N SER A 127 -5.73 -16.71 3.92
CA SER A 127 -6.51 -17.89 4.30
C SER A 127 -6.91 -18.74 3.09
N TYR A 128 -7.21 -18.13 1.94
CA TYR A 128 -7.44 -18.88 0.71
C TYR A 128 -6.17 -19.57 0.20
N HIS A 129 -5.02 -18.88 0.24
CA HIS A 129 -3.76 -19.44 -0.25
C HIS A 129 -3.24 -20.64 0.58
N ASN A 130 -3.59 -20.71 1.87
CA ASN A 130 -3.18 -21.82 2.75
C ASN A 130 -4.08 -23.07 2.64
N ASN A 131 -5.18 -23.00 1.88
CA ASN A 131 -6.16 -24.08 1.73
C ASN A 131 -6.07 -24.80 0.36
N ASP A 132 -5.08 -24.46 -0.47
CA ASP A 132 -4.73 -25.14 -1.73
C ASP A 132 -3.44 -25.97 -1.55
#